data_AF-A0A6I1HYG4-F1
#
_entry.id   AF-A0A6I1HYG4-F1
#
_cell.length_a   1.000
_cell.length_b   1.000
_cell.length_c   1.000
_cell.angle_alpha   90.00
_cell.angle_beta   90.00
_cell.angle_gamma   90.00
#
_symmetry.space_group_name_H-M   'P 1'
#
loop_
_entity.id
_entity.type
_entity.pdbx_description
1 polymer ?
#
loop_
_entity_poly.entity_id
_entity_poly.type
_entity_poly.pdbx_seq_one_letter_code
_entity_poly.pdbx_strand_id
1 'polypeptide(L)'
;MSTSHRLILSLAGILLGGSALAVQPPQPPAPPAPPAAPSKQISITVESSDGYALVDSRKDSVTMSGSDVDNQQIKQLKQSIKGQFLWFRDQGKSYVVQDPVLLARINEAWKPSQLLGEQMTGLGTQMSAHGKAMGELGSKMGARQGKVGTRESEELRLLGRQQQELGRKLGEASRRQALATSDAARRTAERDVERLQQQMEDAQEKMEEANDRIAAIHESEAQQTEAISRQMEQRSKPMETLGKQMSDLGRQQEKAAKAADKTTRQAIAQSLSEGKAKLVR
;
A
#
# COMPACT_ATOMS: atom_id res chain seq x y z
N MET A 1 37.00 47.26 33.66
CA MET A 1 38.00 46.35 33.05
C MET A 1 38.31 45.24 34.03
N SER A 2 38.62 44.06 33.50
CA SER A 2 39.03 42.82 34.17
C SER A 2 37.93 41.78 34.45
N THR A 3 37.84 40.92 33.45
CA THR A 3 37.23 39.58 33.35
C THR A 3 37.72 38.62 34.43
N SER A 4 36.84 37.79 34.97
CA SER A 4 37.19 36.59 35.72
C SER A 4 36.45 35.38 35.14
N HIS A 5 37.22 34.50 34.49
CA HIS A 5 36.79 33.17 34.08
C HIS A 5 36.64 32.28 35.30
N ARG A 6 35.52 31.54 35.40
CA ARG A 6 35.43 30.36 36.26
C ARG A 6 34.94 29.18 35.43
N LEU A 7 35.81 28.17 35.39
CA LEU A 7 35.57 26.84 34.85
C LEU A 7 34.34 26.20 35.48
N ILE A 8 33.48 25.60 34.66
CA ILE A 8 32.50 24.61 35.10
C ILE A 8 32.96 23.27 34.54
N LEU A 9 33.36 22.38 35.46
CA LEU A 9 33.68 20.99 35.18
C LEU A 9 32.45 20.30 34.58
N SER A 10 32.63 19.69 33.41
CA SER A 10 31.67 18.78 32.81
C SER A 10 31.97 17.36 33.32
N LEU A 11 31.06 16.81 34.13
CA LEU A 11 31.08 15.43 34.59
C LEU A 11 30.03 14.64 33.78
N ALA A 12 30.42 14.10 32.62
CA ALA A 12 29.56 13.25 31.82
C ALA A 12 29.71 11.79 32.31
N GLY A 13 28.70 11.31 33.04
CA GLY A 13 28.53 9.91 33.39
C GLY A 13 28.09 9.10 32.17
N ILE A 14 28.83 8.05 31.86
CA ILE A 14 28.50 7.06 30.83
C ILE A 14 27.49 6.07 31.44
N LEU A 15 26.24 6.13 30.97
CA LEU A 15 25.25 5.06 31.16
C LEU A 15 25.24 4.16 29.93
N LEU A 16 25.74 2.94 30.11
CA LEU A 16 25.60 1.81 29.19
C LEU A 16 24.13 1.37 29.17
N GLY A 17 23.40 1.74 28.11
CA GLY A 17 22.05 1.24 27.83
C GLY A 17 22.07 0.27 26.65
N GLY A 18 22.07 -1.03 26.93
CA GLY A 18 21.88 -2.07 25.92
C GLY A 18 20.48 -1.98 25.32
N SER A 19 20.39 -1.67 24.03
CA SER A 19 19.16 -1.82 23.26
C SER A 19 19.25 -3.10 22.45
N ALA A 20 18.48 -4.10 22.86
CA ALA A 20 18.17 -5.24 22.01
C ALA A 20 17.40 -4.72 20.79
N LEU A 21 18.04 -4.71 19.62
CA LEU A 21 17.36 -4.50 18.35
C LEU A 21 16.51 -5.74 18.09
N ALA A 22 15.22 -5.64 18.38
CA ALA A 22 14.23 -6.56 17.85
C ALA A 22 14.29 -6.46 16.31
N VAL A 23 14.79 -7.51 15.66
CA VAL A 23 14.76 -7.62 14.19
C VAL A 23 13.30 -7.76 13.79
N GLN A 24 12.70 -6.66 13.35
CA GLN A 24 11.35 -6.64 12.81
C GLN A 24 11.36 -7.41 11.47
N PRO A 25 10.46 -8.39 11.25
CA PRO A 25 10.41 -9.08 9.97
C PRO A 25 10.12 -8.07 8.84
N PRO A 26 10.75 -8.24 7.65
CA PRO A 26 10.56 -7.32 6.54
C PRO A 26 9.08 -7.26 6.17
N GLN A 27 8.50 -6.07 6.26
CA GLN A 27 7.12 -5.87 5.81
C GLN A 27 7.03 -6.18 4.31
N PRO A 28 6.02 -6.94 3.85
CA PRO A 28 5.79 -7.15 2.43
C PRO A 28 5.64 -5.78 1.74
N PRO A 29 6.17 -5.61 0.52
CA PRO A 29 6.09 -4.35 -0.19
C PRO A 29 4.61 -3.93 -0.28
N ALA A 30 4.34 -2.68 0.12
CA ALA A 30 3.00 -2.14 0.03
C ALA A 30 2.50 -2.31 -1.41
N PRO A 31 1.27 -2.83 -1.63
CA PRO A 31 0.71 -2.89 -2.97
C PRO A 31 0.77 -1.48 -3.58
N PRO A 32 1.13 -1.35 -4.87
CA PRO A 32 1.13 -0.06 -5.53
C PRO A 32 -0.21 0.63 -5.27
N ALA A 33 -0.15 1.91 -4.87
CA ALA A 33 -1.34 2.68 -4.54
C ALA A 33 -2.36 2.52 -5.68
N PRO A 34 -3.64 2.21 -5.37
CA PRO A 34 -4.66 2.11 -6.39
C PRO A 34 -4.63 3.41 -7.22
N PRO A 35 -4.66 3.33 -8.57
CA PRO A 35 -4.83 4.51 -9.39
C PRO A 35 -6.00 5.33 -8.86
N ALA A 36 -5.80 6.64 -8.72
CA ALA A 36 -6.82 7.54 -8.21
C ALA A 36 -8.17 7.27 -8.91
N ALA A 37 -9.27 7.31 -8.13
CA ALA A 37 -10.61 7.07 -8.63
C ALA A 37 -10.85 7.92 -9.90
N PRO A 38 -11.50 7.36 -10.95
CA PRO A 38 -11.68 8.06 -12.21
C PRO A 38 -12.57 9.29 -11.98
N SER A 39 -11.96 10.46 -11.95
CA SER A 39 -12.69 11.71 -12.03
C SER A 39 -13.20 11.86 -13.47
N LYS A 40 -14.49 12.20 -13.64
CA LYS A 40 -15.06 12.64 -14.93
C LYS A 40 -14.41 13.94 -15.47
N GLN A 41 -13.38 14.43 -14.79
CA GLN A 41 -12.63 15.63 -15.05
C GLN A 41 -11.30 15.24 -15.68
N ILE A 42 -11.07 15.72 -16.90
CA ILE A 42 -9.80 15.58 -17.59
C ILE A 42 -8.99 16.82 -17.25
N SER A 43 -8.08 16.70 -16.28
CA SER A 43 -7.14 17.74 -15.91
C SER A 43 -5.81 17.49 -16.58
N ILE A 44 -5.35 18.44 -17.39
CA ILE A 44 -4.06 18.35 -18.06
C ILE A 44 -3.16 19.44 -17.50
N THR A 45 -2.11 19.01 -16.82
CA THR A 45 -1.08 19.91 -16.34
C THR A 45 -0.14 20.25 -17.50
N VAL A 46 -0.22 21.48 -18.00
CA VAL A 46 0.74 22.07 -18.92
C VAL A 46 1.36 23.27 -18.21
N GLU A 47 2.68 23.44 -18.29
CA GLU A 47 3.43 24.60 -17.74
C GLU A 47 3.14 25.91 -18.51
N SER A 48 1.87 26.27 -18.67
CA SER A 48 1.45 27.51 -19.33
C SER A 48 0.60 28.34 -18.38
N SER A 49 0.93 29.64 -18.26
CA SER A 49 0.27 30.65 -17.41
C SER A 49 -1.16 31.00 -17.84
N ASP A 50 -1.55 30.62 -19.07
CA ASP A 50 -2.85 30.90 -19.66
C ASP A 50 -3.67 29.62 -19.70
N GLY A 51 -4.46 29.43 -18.63
CA GLY A 51 -5.34 28.28 -18.45
C GLY A 51 -6.68 28.43 -19.18
N TYR A 52 -7.27 27.31 -19.56
CA TYR A 52 -8.62 27.25 -20.12
C TYR A 52 -9.42 26.06 -19.58
N ALA A 53 -10.75 26.18 -19.68
CA ALA A 53 -11.68 25.14 -19.31
C ALA A 53 -12.84 25.06 -20.32
N LEU A 54 -13.02 23.88 -20.91
CA LEU A 54 -14.20 23.53 -21.70
C LEU A 54 -15.24 22.91 -20.76
N VAL A 55 -16.41 23.55 -20.69
CA VAL A 55 -17.47 23.19 -19.75
C VAL A 55 -18.75 22.96 -20.53
N ASP A 56 -19.40 21.80 -20.33
CA ASP A 56 -20.80 21.60 -20.73
C ASP A 56 -21.67 21.64 -19.48
N SER A 57 -22.55 22.64 -19.36
CA SER A 57 -23.42 22.78 -18.18
C SER A 57 -24.38 21.61 -17.98
N ARG A 58 -24.62 20.80 -19.03
CA ARG A 58 -25.52 19.62 -19.02
C ARG A 58 -24.81 18.34 -18.62
N LYS A 59 -23.48 18.33 -18.59
CA LYS A 59 -22.66 17.17 -18.22
C LYS A 59 -21.80 17.51 -17.00
N ASP A 60 -21.35 16.46 -16.31
CA ASP A 60 -20.39 16.60 -15.22
C ASP A 60 -18.93 16.55 -15.70
N SER A 61 -18.71 16.55 -17.02
CA SER A 61 -17.37 16.55 -17.61
C SER A 61 -16.86 17.97 -17.80
N VAL A 62 -15.71 18.26 -17.21
CA VAL A 62 -14.92 19.48 -17.47
C VAL A 62 -13.57 19.04 -18.01
N THR A 63 -13.17 19.62 -19.14
CA THR A 63 -11.81 19.46 -19.68
C THR A 63 -11.06 20.74 -19.40
N MET A 64 -9.95 20.66 -18.66
CA MET A 64 -9.17 21.83 -18.26
C MET A 64 -7.69 21.64 -18.52
N SER A 65 -7.03 22.73 -18.89
CA SER A 65 -5.59 22.78 -19.17
C SER A 65 -5.00 24.02 -18.51
N GLY A 66 -3.86 23.83 -17.84
CA GLY A 66 -3.09 24.89 -17.18
C GLY A 66 -3.30 24.95 -15.66
N SER A 67 -2.37 25.62 -14.97
CA SER A 67 -2.33 25.76 -13.51
C SER A 67 -3.24 26.86 -12.96
N ASP A 68 -3.60 27.84 -13.79
CA ASP A 68 -4.31 29.06 -13.40
C ASP A 68 -5.82 29.00 -13.65
N VAL A 69 -6.42 27.82 -13.54
CA VAL A 69 -7.85 27.60 -13.76
C VAL A 69 -8.63 27.90 -12.48
N ASP A 70 -9.45 28.95 -12.50
CA ASP A 70 -10.30 29.32 -11.36
C ASP A 70 -11.56 28.44 -11.30
N ASN A 71 -11.48 27.38 -10.48
CA ASN A 71 -12.57 26.43 -10.26
C ASN A 71 -13.81 27.06 -9.63
N GLN A 72 -13.69 28.13 -8.84
CA GLN A 72 -14.85 28.80 -8.26
C GLN A 72 -15.57 29.62 -9.33
N GLN A 73 -14.84 30.37 -10.16
CA GLN A 73 -15.41 31.11 -11.28
C GLN A 73 -16.10 30.17 -12.28
N ILE A 74 -15.49 29.02 -12.62
CA ILE A 74 -16.11 28.03 -13.50
C ILE A 74 -17.42 27.48 -12.91
N LYS A 75 -17.48 27.23 -11.60
CA LYS A 75 -18.72 26.76 -10.93
C LYS A 75 -19.83 27.82 -11.02
N GLN A 76 -19.50 29.10 -10.81
CA GLN A 76 -20.46 30.19 -10.95
C GLN A 76 -20.94 30.34 -12.41
N LEU A 77 -20.02 30.26 -13.37
CA LEU A 77 -20.34 30.30 -14.80
C LEU A 77 -21.22 29.11 -15.24
N LYS A 78 -20.99 27.92 -14.69
CA LYS A 78 -21.83 26.74 -14.95
C LYS A 78 -23.28 26.92 -14.47
N GLN A 79 -23.50 27.75 -13.44
CA GLN A 79 -24.85 28.07 -12.94
C GLN A 79 -25.56 29.13 -13.79
N SER A 80 -24.81 30.12 -14.28
CA SER A 80 -25.36 31.26 -15.03
C SER A 80 -25.47 31.04 -16.54
N ILE A 81 -24.52 30.31 -17.13
CA ILE A 81 -24.45 30.03 -18.57
C ILE A 81 -25.10 28.68 -18.85
N LYS A 82 -26.12 28.69 -19.71
CA LYS A 82 -26.78 27.47 -20.19
C LYS A 82 -26.04 26.92 -21.40
N GLY A 83 -25.78 25.62 -21.39
CA GLY A 83 -25.16 24.91 -22.50
C GLY A 83 -23.64 24.85 -22.38
N GLN A 84 -22.98 24.69 -23.52
CA GLN A 84 -21.53 24.55 -23.57
C GLN A 84 -20.86 25.91 -23.71
N PHE A 85 -19.76 26.10 -23.00
CA PHE A 85 -18.93 27.28 -23.11
C PHE A 85 -17.44 26.93 -22.91
N LEU A 86 -16.58 27.73 -23.52
CA LEU A 86 -15.14 27.73 -23.28
C LEU A 86 -14.81 28.93 -22.42
N TRP A 87 -14.25 28.69 -21.24
CA TRP A 87 -13.62 29.71 -20.41
C TRP A 87 -12.10 29.69 -20.65
N PHE A 88 -11.46 30.84 -20.71
CA PHE A 88 -10.00 30.94 -20.77
C PHE A 88 -9.51 32.23 -20.13
N ARG A 89 -8.24 32.23 -19.73
CA ARG A 89 -7.55 33.43 -19.26
C ARG A 89 -6.57 33.90 -20.31
N ASP A 90 -6.60 35.20 -20.59
CA ASP A 90 -5.66 35.88 -21.48
C ASP A 90 -5.26 37.22 -20.83
N GLN A 91 -3.96 37.45 -20.67
CA GLN A 91 -3.38 38.66 -20.07
C GLN A 91 -4.02 39.03 -18.70
N GLY A 92 -4.26 38.04 -17.85
CA GLY A 92 -4.85 38.23 -16.51
C GLY A 92 -6.36 38.52 -16.49
N LYS A 93 -7.02 38.52 -17.65
CA LYS A 93 -8.47 38.68 -17.78
C LYS A 93 -9.14 37.36 -18.15
N SER A 94 -10.30 37.10 -17.57
CA SER A 94 -11.11 35.92 -17.86
C SER A 94 -12.09 36.19 -18.99
N TYR A 95 -12.21 35.27 -19.94
CA TYR A 95 -13.11 35.36 -21.08
C TYR A 95 -13.94 34.09 -21.22
N VAL A 96 -15.12 34.24 -21.83
CA VAL A 96 -16.01 33.13 -22.18
C VAL A 96 -16.43 33.21 -23.65
N VAL A 97 -16.43 32.05 -24.32
CA VAL A 97 -16.88 31.85 -25.70
C VAL A 97 -18.00 30.83 -25.72
N GLN A 98 -19.09 31.16 -26.43
CA GLN A 98 -20.26 30.30 -26.66
C GLN A 98 -20.52 30.05 -28.15
N ASP A 99 -19.56 30.37 -29.04
CA ASP A 99 -19.72 30.15 -30.47
C ASP A 99 -19.84 28.65 -30.78
N PRO A 100 -21.00 28.19 -31.31
CA PRO A 100 -21.22 26.77 -31.59
C PRO A 100 -20.21 26.18 -32.58
N VAL A 101 -19.69 26.98 -33.53
CA VAL A 101 -18.72 26.49 -34.53
C VAL A 101 -17.36 26.24 -33.89
N LEU A 102 -16.87 27.17 -33.06
CA LEU A 102 -15.61 27.01 -32.35
C LEU A 102 -15.70 25.88 -31.32
N LEU A 103 -16.79 25.80 -30.57
CA LEU A 103 -17.02 24.73 -29.59
C LEU A 103 -17.12 23.35 -30.26
N ALA A 104 -17.78 23.24 -31.42
CA ALA A 104 -17.81 22.00 -32.18
C ALA A 104 -16.41 21.55 -32.61
N ARG A 105 -15.59 22.47 -33.14
CA ARG A 105 -14.19 22.16 -33.53
C ARG A 105 -13.36 21.68 -32.33
N ILE A 106 -13.50 22.34 -31.18
CA ILE A 106 -12.83 21.94 -29.94
C ILE A 106 -13.28 20.54 -29.53
N ASN A 107 -14.59 20.29 -29.48
CA ASN A 107 -15.13 18.97 -29.12
C ASN A 107 -14.59 17.86 -30.03
N GLU A 108 -14.61 18.06 -31.35
CA GLU A 108 -14.05 17.10 -32.32
C GLU A 108 -12.58 16.79 -32.03
N ALA A 109 -11.80 17.81 -31.69
CA ALA A 109 -10.39 17.64 -31.34
C ALA A 109 -10.18 16.84 -30.04
N TRP A 110 -11.08 16.96 -29.07
CA TRP A 110 -11.02 16.24 -27.79
C TRP A 110 -11.59 14.81 -27.82
N LYS A 111 -12.43 14.45 -28.81
CA LYS A 111 -13.03 13.11 -28.92
C LYS A 111 -12.03 11.96 -28.80
N PRO A 112 -10.87 11.96 -29.48
CA PRO A 112 -9.91 10.85 -29.35
C PRO A 112 -9.36 10.71 -27.93
N SER A 113 -9.09 11.82 -27.24
CA SER A 113 -8.61 11.82 -25.86
C SER A 113 -9.67 11.30 -24.89
N GLN A 114 -10.94 11.66 -25.11
CA GLN A 114 -12.08 11.16 -24.32
C GLN A 114 -12.25 9.65 -24.48
N LEU A 115 -12.22 9.15 -25.73
CA LEU A 115 -12.34 7.71 -26.01
C LEU A 115 -11.20 6.90 -25.36
N LEU A 116 -9.97 7.40 -25.45
CA LEU A 116 -8.82 6.78 -24.77
C LEU A 116 -8.98 6.79 -23.25
N GLY A 117 -9.51 7.89 -22.68
CA GLY A 117 -9.87 8.02 -21.27
C GLY A 117 -10.87 6.96 -20.79
N GLU A 118 -11.90 6.70 -21.59
CA GLU A 118 -12.89 5.65 -21.31
C GLU A 118 -12.26 4.24 -21.33
N GLN A 119 -11.39 3.97 -22.32
CA GLN A 119 -10.66 2.70 -22.40
C GLN A 119 -9.74 2.49 -21.18
N MET A 120 -9.00 3.53 -20.76
CA MET A 120 -8.16 3.45 -19.55
C MET A 120 -8.99 3.27 -18.28
N THR A 121 -10.19 3.85 -18.20
CA THR A 121 -11.10 3.63 -17.06
C THR A 121 -11.57 2.18 -16.99
N GLY A 122 -11.89 1.58 -18.14
CA GLY A 122 -12.23 0.16 -18.23
C GLY A 122 -11.07 -0.75 -17.79
N LEU A 123 -9.87 -0.48 -18.29
CA LEU A 123 -8.64 -1.21 -17.90
C LEU A 123 -8.32 -1.04 -16.41
N GLY A 124 -8.45 0.18 -15.87
CA GLY A 124 -8.25 0.46 -14.46
C GLY A 124 -9.21 -0.32 -13.56
N THR A 125 -10.46 -0.50 -13.99
CA THR A 125 -11.45 -1.32 -13.28
C THR A 125 -11.02 -2.80 -13.23
N GLN A 126 -10.53 -3.34 -14.35
CA GLN A 126 -10.00 -4.71 -14.40
C GLN A 126 -8.78 -4.86 -13.48
N MET A 127 -7.83 -3.91 -13.53
CA MET A 127 -6.66 -3.90 -12.65
C MET A 127 -7.03 -3.85 -11.17
N SER A 128 -8.04 -3.05 -10.80
CA SER A 128 -8.54 -2.96 -9.43
C SER A 128 -9.13 -4.29 -8.95
N ALA A 129 -9.90 -4.98 -9.79
CA ALA A 129 -10.44 -6.31 -9.48
C ALA A 129 -9.34 -7.35 -9.25
N HIS A 130 -8.30 -7.35 -10.10
CA HIS A 130 -7.12 -8.20 -9.91
C HIS A 130 -6.37 -7.87 -8.61
N GLY A 131 -6.16 -6.58 -8.33
CA GLY A 131 -5.49 -6.11 -7.12
C GLY A 131 -6.22 -6.51 -5.84
N LYS A 132 -7.55 -6.34 -5.80
CA LYS A 132 -8.38 -6.77 -4.66
C LYS A 132 -8.24 -8.28 -4.41
N ALA A 133 -8.32 -9.07 -5.47
CA ALA A 133 -8.27 -10.51 -5.36
C ALA A 133 -6.87 -11.03 -4.94
N MET A 134 -5.79 -10.32 -5.28
CA MET A 134 -4.45 -10.58 -4.73
C MET A 134 -4.33 -10.17 -3.26
N GLY A 135 -4.89 -9.01 -2.88
CA GLY A 135 -4.88 -8.54 -1.49
C GLY A 135 -5.62 -9.47 -0.53
N GLU A 136 -6.77 -10.02 -0.95
CA GLU A 136 -7.52 -11.03 -0.19
C GLU A 136 -6.71 -12.31 0.00
N LEU A 137 -6.04 -12.78 -1.05
CA LEU A 137 -5.21 -13.98 -1.01
C LEU A 137 -3.99 -13.77 -0.08
N GLY A 138 -3.31 -12.63 -0.16
CA GLY A 138 -2.23 -12.26 0.76
C GLY A 138 -2.68 -12.16 2.21
N SER A 139 -3.87 -11.61 2.45
CA SER A 139 -4.46 -11.50 3.80
C SER A 139 -4.79 -12.87 4.40
N LYS A 140 -5.35 -13.79 3.60
CA LYS A 140 -5.59 -15.18 4.03
C LYS A 140 -4.30 -15.90 4.39
N MET A 141 -3.24 -15.71 3.60
CA MET A 141 -1.92 -16.27 3.86
C MET A 141 -1.32 -15.74 5.16
N GLY A 142 -1.30 -14.41 5.35
CA GLY A 142 -0.77 -13.79 6.56
C GLY A 142 -1.52 -14.19 7.84
N ALA A 143 -2.86 -14.23 7.77
CA ALA A 143 -3.69 -14.66 8.90
C ALA A 143 -3.43 -16.12 9.29
N ARG A 144 -3.17 -16.99 8.31
CA ARG A 144 -2.88 -18.40 8.55
C ARG A 144 -1.48 -18.61 9.13
N GLN A 145 -0.44 -18.03 8.52
CA GLN A 145 0.93 -18.10 9.04
C GLN A 145 1.01 -17.54 10.47
N GLY A 146 0.29 -16.46 10.76
CA GLY A 146 0.19 -15.92 12.12
C GLY A 146 -0.40 -16.92 13.12
N LYS A 147 -1.52 -17.58 12.78
CA LYS A 147 -2.17 -18.58 13.65
C LYS A 147 -1.32 -19.83 13.88
N VAL A 148 -0.66 -20.30 12.83
CA VAL A 148 0.24 -21.47 12.90
C VAL A 148 1.44 -21.14 13.80
N GLY A 149 2.13 -20.03 13.54
CA GLY A 149 3.27 -19.61 14.35
C GLY A 149 2.92 -19.37 15.83
N THR A 150 1.75 -18.79 16.14
CA THR A 150 1.35 -18.61 17.54
C THR A 150 1.11 -19.95 18.24
N ARG A 151 0.43 -20.89 17.58
CA ARG A 151 0.12 -22.20 18.18
C ARG A 151 1.39 -23.03 18.41
N GLU A 152 2.27 -23.08 17.42
CA GLU A 152 3.57 -23.77 17.52
C GLU A 152 4.42 -23.20 18.66
N SER A 153 4.50 -21.87 18.75
CA SER A 153 5.27 -21.20 19.81
C SER A 153 4.72 -21.48 21.20
N GLU A 154 3.39 -21.58 21.35
CA GLU A 154 2.75 -21.85 22.63
C GLU A 154 3.00 -23.30 23.08
N GLU A 155 2.87 -24.26 22.16
CA GLU A 155 3.10 -25.69 22.41
C GLU A 155 4.56 -25.95 22.84
N LEU A 156 5.54 -25.44 22.08
CA LEU A 156 6.95 -25.54 22.43
C LEU A 156 7.27 -24.88 23.78
N ARG A 157 6.66 -23.73 24.07
CA ARG A 157 6.86 -23.02 25.35
C ARG A 157 6.26 -23.78 26.53
N LEU A 158 5.14 -24.47 26.35
CA LEU A 158 4.53 -25.31 27.38
C LEU A 158 5.41 -26.52 27.68
N LEU A 159 5.87 -27.19 26.63
CA LEU A 159 6.69 -28.39 26.77
C LEU A 159 8.07 -28.08 27.36
N GLY A 160 8.69 -26.97 26.95
CA GLY A 160 9.95 -26.49 27.54
C GLY A 160 9.83 -26.18 29.04
N ARG A 161 8.70 -25.61 29.49
CA ARG A 161 8.45 -25.39 30.93
C ARG A 161 8.33 -26.71 31.69
N GLN A 162 7.62 -27.68 31.14
CA GLN A 162 7.47 -29.00 31.76
C GLN A 162 8.83 -29.70 31.91
N GLN A 163 9.66 -29.67 30.88
CA GLN A 163 11.00 -30.27 30.91
C GLN A 163 11.91 -29.59 31.94
N GLN A 164 11.88 -28.25 32.02
CA GLN A 164 12.63 -27.51 33.04
C GLN A 164 12.20 -27.89 34.46
N GLU A 165 10.89 -28.04 34.70
CA GLU A 165 10.38 -28.43 36.02
C GLU A 165 10.79 -29.85 36.40
N LEU A 166 10.68 -30.80 35.46
CA LEU A 166 11.11 -32.18 35.67
C LEU A 166 12.62 -32.26 35.94
N GLY A 167 13.45 -31.52 35.19
CA GLY A 167 14.89 -31.45 35.41
C GLY A 167 15.24 -30.89 36.80
N ARG A 168 14.51 -29.86 37.27
CA ARG A 168 14.69 -29.32 38.63
C ARG A 168 14.36 -30.38 39.69
N LYS A 169 13.22 -31.06 39.57
CA LYS A 169 12.79 -32.10 40.51
C LYS A 169 13.77 -33.27 40.54
N LEU A 170 14.29 -33.67 39.37
CA LEU A 170 15.29 -34.73 39.27
C LEU A 170 16.57 -34.34 40.01
N GLY A 171 17.09 -33.13 39.77
CA GLY A 171 18.27 -32.63 40.49
C GLY A 171 18.07 -32.54 42.01
N GLU A 172 16.87 -32.19 42.48
CA GLU A 172 16.51 -32.20 43.90
C GLU A 172 16.44 -33.62 44.49
N ALA A 173 15.85 -34.56 43.77
CA ALA A 173 15.79 -35.97 44.17
C ALA A 173 17.19 -36.59 44.25
N SER A 174 18.05 -36.36 43.25
CA SER A 174 19.44 -36.84 43.24
C SER A 174 20.26 -36.26 44.39
N ARG A 175 20.09 -34.96 44.71
CA ARG A 175 20.74 -34.36 45.90
C ARG A 175 20.27 -35.01 47.20
N ARG A 176 18.96 -35.26 47.35
CA ARG A 176 18.41 -35.96 48.53
C ARG A 176 18.95 -37.38 48.66
N GLN A 177 19.14 -38.09 47.55
CA GLN A 177 19.76 -39.41 47.53
C GLN A 177 21.22 -39.36 48.00
N ALA A 178 22.01 -38.39 47.51
CA ALA A 178 23.41 -38.24 47.89
C ALA A 178 23.63 -37.86 49.35
N LEU A 179 22.68 -37.13 49.96
CA LEU A 179 22.73 -36.68 51.36
C LEU A 179 22.03 -37.63 52.34
N ALA A 180 21.43 -38.73 51.86
CA ALA A 180 20.67 -39.64 52.71
C ALA A 180 21.59 -40.43 53.66
N THR A 181 21.31 -40.36 54.96
CA THR A 181 22.09 -41.05 56.01
C THR A 181 21.47 -42.37 56.48
N SER A 182 20.28 -42.72 55.98
CA SER A 182 19.59 -43.98 56.29
C SER A 182 19.18 -44.72 55.02
N ASP A 183 19.17 -46.05 55.07
CA ASP A 183 18.77 -46.89 53.94
C ASP A 183 17.31 -46.64 53.52
N ALA A 184 16.42 -46.35 54.47
CA ALA A 184 15.02 -46.05 54.15
C ALA A 184 14.86 -44.74 53.36
N ALA A 185 15.64 -43.70 53.71
CA ALA A 185 15.65 -42.43 52.99
C ALA A 185 16.27 -42.59 51.60
N ARG A 186 17.37 -43.36 51.51
CA ARG A 186 18.05 -43.65 50.24
C ARG A 186 17.13 -44.38 49.25
N ARG A 187 16.45 -45.45 49.67
CA ARG A 187 15.50 -46.19 48.82
C ARG A 187 14.32 -45.35 48.36
N THR A 188 13.88 -44.38 49.18
CA THR A 188 12.80 -43.47 48.80
C THR A 188 13.25 -42.47 47.74
N ALA A 189 14.46 -41.92 47.90
CA ALA A 189 15.05 -41.02 46.92
C ALA A 189 15.38 -41.74 45.60
N GLU A 190 15.86 -42.99 45.64
CA GLU A 190 16.09 -43.83 44.46
C GLU A 190 14.80 -44.02 43.64
N ARG A 191 13.69 -44.39 44.29
CA ARG A 191 12.38 -44.51 43.61
C ARG A 191 11.88 -43.19 43.03
N ASP A 192 12.15 -42.08 43.72
CA ASP A 192 11.81 -40.73 43.22
C ASP A 192 12.60 -40.38 41.96
N VAL A 193 13.90 -40.72 41.93
CA VAL A 193 14.78 -40.53 40.78
C VAL A 193 14.32 -41.38 39.60
N GLU A 194 14.08 -42.68 39.80
CA GLU A 194 13.58 -43.59 38.76
C GLU A 194 12.25 -43.10 38.17
N ARG A 195 11.30 -42.69 39.01
CA ARG A 195 10.02 -42.14 38.55
C ARG A 195 10.20 -40.85 37.75
N LEU A 196 11.09 -39.95 38.19
CA LEU A 196 11.35 -38.68 37.50
C LEU A 196 12.12 -38.90 36.20
N GLN A 197 12.98 -39.91 36.11
CA GLN A 197 13.64 -40.33 34.87
C GLN A 197 12.60 -40.85 33.86
N GLN A 198 11.68 -41.71 34.28
CA GLN A 198 10.59 -42.15 33.41
C GLN A 198 9.75 -40.97 32.91
N GLN A 199 9.41 -40.02 33.79
CA GLN A 199 8.67 -38.81 33.39
C GLN A 199 9.46 -37.91 32.42
N MET A 200 10.79 -37.91 32.50
CA MET A 200 11.66 -37.21 31.56
C MET A 200 11.69 -37.88 30.19
N GLU A 201 11.78 -39.21 30.16
CA GLU A 201 11.68 -40.00 28.92
C GLU A 201 10.33 -39.78 28.23
N ASP A 202 9.22 -39.89 28.96
CA ASP A 202 7.87 -39.63 28.43
C ASP A 202 7.72 -38.17 27.91
N ALA A 203 8.40 -37.21 28.55
CA ALA A 203 8.38 -35.82 28.12
C ALA A 203 9.26 -35.57 26.89
N GLN A 204 10.35 -36.31 26.73
CA GLN A 204 11.20 -36.29 25.53
C GLN A 204 10.46 -36.92 24.33
N GLU A 205 9.76 -38.03 24.53
CA GLU A 205 8.94 -38.66 23.49
C GLU A 205 7.83 -37.69 23.01
N LYS A 206 7.15 -37.00 23.93
CA LYS A 206 6.19 -35.95 23.57
C LYS A 206 6.82 -34.77 22.82
N MET A 207 8.09 -34.48 23.06
CA MET A 207 8.82 -33.42 22.36
C MET A 207 9.20 -33.82 20.96
N GLU A 208 9.63 -35.07 20.77
CA GLU A 208 9.85 -35.63 19.45
C GLU A 208 8.55 -35.66 18.65
N GLU A 209 7.45 -36.13 19.23
CA GLU A 209 6.14 -36.14 18.58
C GLU A 209 5.65 -34.71 18.23
N ALA A 210 5.83 -33.75 19.14
CA ALA A 210 5.50 -32.35 18.87
C ALA A 210 6.35 -31.77 17.72
N ASN A 211 7.65 -32.06 17.70
CA ASN A 211 8.54 -31.62 16.62
C ASN A 211 8.18 -32.25 15.28
N ASP A 212 7.84 -33.53 15.23
CA ASP A 212 7.40 -34.21 14.01
C ASP A 212 6.10 -33.62 13.48
N ARG A 213 5.15 -33.32 14.38
CA ARG A 213 3.90 -32.63 14.01
C ARG A 213 4.16 -31.23 13.45
N ILE A 214 5.07 -30.48 14.07
CA ILE A 214 5.46 -29.15 13.58
C ILE A 214 6.14 -29.25 12.22
N ALA A 215 7.04 -30.22 12.02
CA ALA A 215 7.69 -30.46 10.73
C ALA A 215 6.67 -30.79 9.63
N ALA A 216 5.69 -31.66 9.92
CA ALA A 216 4.61 -31.99 8.98
C ALA A 216 3.72 -30.77 8.66
N ILE A 217 3.42 -29.93 9.65
CA ILE A 217 2.70 -28.67 9.45
C ILE A 217 3.52 -27.75 8.54
N HIS A 218 4.82 -27.57 8.80
CA HIS A 218 5.72 -26.73 8.00
C HIS A 218 5.81 -27.21 6.55
N GLU A 219 5.90 -28.51 6.32
CA GLU A 219 5.90 -29.07 4.97
C GLU A 219 4.58 -28.77 4.24
N SER A 220 3.44 -28.98 4.89
CA SER A 220 2.13 -28.62 4.35
C SER A 220 1.99 -27.11 4.10
N GLU A 221 2.47 -26.26 5.00
CA GLU A 221 2.47 -24.80 4.82
C GLU A 221 3.36 -24.38 3.65
N ALA A 222 4.51 -25.03 3.45
CA ALA A 222 5.41 -24.78 2.33
C ALA A 222 4.74 -25.13 1.00
N GLN A 223 4.12 -26.32 0.90
CA GLN A 223 3.38 -26.74 -0.29
C GLN A 223 2.23 -25.77 -0.61
N GLN A 224 1.50 -25.33 0.41
CA GLN A 224 0.42 -24.37 0.23
C GLN A 224 0.93 -22.98 -0.16
N THR A 225 2.03 -22.53 0.43
CA THR A 225 2.70 -21.27 0.06
C THR A 225 3.15 -21.32 -1.41
N GLU A 226 3.68 -22.45 -1.85
CA GLU A 226 4.06 -22.64 -3.25
C GLU A 226 2.85 -22.63 -4.19
N ALA A 227 1.77 -23.32 -3.82
CA ALA A 227 0.52 -23.33 -4.59
C ALA A 227 -0.08 -21.91 -4.70
N ILE A 228 -0.09 -21.17 -3.60
CA ILE A 228 -0.52 -19.76 -3.55
C ILE A 228 0.41 -18.89 -4.42
N SER A 229 1.73 -19.09 -4.35
CA SER A 229 2.70 -18.35 -5.17
C SER A 229 2.48 -18.59 -6.66
N ARG A 230 2.19 -19.85 -7.07
CA ARG A 230 1.83 -20.19 -8.45
C ARG A 230 0.52 -19.49 -8.88
N GLN A 231 -0.47 -19.43 -8.00
CA GLN A 231 -1.71 -18.68 -8.28
C GLN A 231 -1.45 -17.17 -8.44
N MET A 232 -0.58 -16.61 -7.60
CA MET A 232 -0.18 -15.20 -7.68
C MET A 232 0.54 -14.92 -9.01
N GLU A 233 1.47 -15.78 -9.43
CA GLU A 233 2.17 -15.66 -10.70
C GLU A 233 1.20 -15.76 -11.89
N GLN A 234 0.27 -16.71 -11.88
CA GLN A 234 -0.74 -16.84 -12.94
C GLN A 234 -1.63 -15.60 -13.03
N ARG A 235 -1.99 -15.01 -11.89
CA ARG A 235 -2.81 -13.80 -11.82
C ARG A 235 -2.04 -12.52 -12.11
N SER A 236 -0.71 -12.51 -11.98
CA SER A 236 0.13 -11.35 -12.30
C SER A 236 0.44 -11.23 -13.79
N LYS A 237 0.41 -12.34 -14.56
CA LYS A 237 0.62 -12.32 -16.03
C LYS A 237 -0.32 -11.36 -16.79
N PRO A 238 -1.64 -11.37 -16.55
CA PRO A 238 -2.52 -10.34 -17.11
C PRO A 238 -2.15 -8.93 -16.68
N MET A 239 -1.66 -8.76 -15.45
CA MET A 239 -1.30 -7.47 -14.86
C MET A 239 -0.12 -6.80 -15.60
N GLU A 240 0.89 -7.58 -16.01
CA GLU A 240 1.98 -7.07 -16.85
C GLU A 240 1.47 -6.59 -18.22
N THR A 241 0.60 -7.38 -18.84
CA THR A 241 0.01 -7.05 -20.15
C THR A 241 -0.87 -5.80 -20.06
N LEU A 242 -1.73 -5.73 -19.04
CA LEU A 242 -2.56 -4.56 -18.74
C LEU A 242 -1.70 -3.33 -18.45
N GLY A 243 -0.56 -3.50 -17.77
CA GLY A 243 0.41 -2.42 -17.53
C GLY A 243 1.02 -1.87 -18.82
N LYS A 244 1.40 -2.75 -19.76
CA LYS A 244 1.89 -2.34 -21.09
C LYS A 244 0.80 -1.57 -21.86
N GLN A 245 -0.43 -2.10 -21.88
CA GLN A 245 -1.57 -1.43 -22.52
C GLN A 245 -1.87 -0.05 -21.92
N MET A 246 -1.81 0.09 -20.59
CA MET A 246 -1.96 1.38 -19.92
C MET A 246 -0.86 2.36 -20.29
N SER A 247 0.39 1.91 -20.40
CA SER A 247 1.49 2.77 -20.85
C SER A 247 1.29 3.25 -22.30
N ASP A 248 0.89 2.34 -23.20
CA ASP A 248 0.61 2.68 -24.59
C ASP A 248 -0.57 3.66 -24.73
N LEU A 249 -1.67 3.39 -24.03
CA LEU A 249 -2.83 4.26 -24.01
C LEU A 249 -2.51 5.62 -23.39
N GLY A 250 -1.68 5.67 -22.34
CA GLY A 250 -1.20 6.93 -21.75
C GLY A 250 -0.42 7.77 -22.76
N ARG A 251 0.49 7.14 -23.53
CA ARG A 251 1.22 7.84 -24.62
C ARG A 251 0.27 8.32 -25.72
N GLN A 252 -0.73 7.53 -26.08
CA GLN A 252 -1.73 7.93 -27.08
C GLN A 252 -2.60 9.08 -26.56
N GLN A 253 -2.99 9.03 -25.29
CA GLN A 253 -3.78 10.07 -24.63
C GLN A 253 -3.00 11.37 -24.58
N GLU A 254 -1.72 11.35 -24.21
CA GLU A 254 -0.87 12.54 -24.18
C GLU A 254 -0.78 13.17 -25.58
N LYS A 255 -0.57 12.37 -26.63
CA LYS A 255 -0.54 12.85 -28.02
C LYS A 255 -1.87 13.47 -28.44
N ALA A 256 -2.98 12.79 -28.15
CA ALA A 256 -4.33 13.28 -28.47
C ALA A 256 -4.64 14.58 -27.70
N ALA A 257 -4.27 14.64 -26.43
CA ALA A 257 -4.44 15.81 -25.57
C ALA A 257 -3.63 17.00 -26.07
N LYS A 258 -2.35 16.81 -26.47
CA LYS A 258 -1.52 17.87 -27.06
C LYS A 258 -2.10 18.39 -28.37
N ALA A 259 -2.60 17.50 -29.23
CA ALA A 259 -3.26 17.90 -30.46
C ALA A 259 -4.53 18.73 -30.18
N ALA A 260 -5.35 18.27 -29.24
CA ALA A 260 -6.58 18.96 -28.84
C ALA A 260 -6.30 20.32 -28.16
N ASP A 261 -5.26 20.40 -27.34
CA ASP A 261 -4.79 21.65 -26.71
C ASP A 261 -4.40 22.68 -27.77
N LYS A 262 -3.61 22.27 -28.77
CA LYS A 262 -3.24 23.13 -29.89
C LYS A 262 -4.46 23.67 -30.63
N THR A 263 -5.44 22.81 -30.95
CA THR A 263 -6.68 23.24 -31.60
C THR A 263 -7.50 24.19 -30.71
N THR A 264 -7.53 23.94 -29.40
CA THR A 264 -8.24 24.79 -28.45
C THR A 264 -7.62 26.17 -28.36
N ARG A 265 -6.28 26.28 -28.30
CA ARG A 265 -5.56 27.57 -28.30
C ARG A 265 -5.76 28.34 -29.61
N GLN A 266 -5.80 27.65 -30.75
CA GLN A 266 -6.13 28.27 -32.03
C GLN A 266 -7.57 28.84 -32.03
N ALA A 267 -8.53 28.10 -31.46
CA ALA A 267 -9.90 28.58 -31.33
C ALA A 267 -10.01 29.78 -30.36
N ILE A 268 -9.22 29.81 -29.29
CA ILE A 268 -9.11 30.96 -28.37
C ILE A 268 -8.61 32.20 -29.14
N ALA A 269 -7.48 32.08 -29.84
CA ALA A 269 -6.91 33.19 -30.62
C ALA A 269 -7.90 33.70 -31.68
N GLN A 270 -8.58 32.78 -32.38
CA GLN A 270 -9.62 33.12 -33.35
C GLN A 270 -10.77 33.89 -32.67
N SER A 271 -11.24 33.43 -31.50
CA SER A 271 -12.34 34.07 -30.77
C SER A 271 -12.02 35.49 -30.30
N LEU A 272 -10.75 35.77 -29.96
CA LEU A 272 -10.28 37.11 -29.60
C LEU A 272 -10.24 38.01 -30.84
N SER A 273 -9.69 37.52 -31.96
CA SER A 273 -9.59 38.29 -33.21
C SER A 273 -10.94 38.63 -33.83
N GLU A 274 -11.92 37.74 -33.70
CA GLU A 274 -13.27 37.89 -34.27
C GLU A 274 -14.25 38.59 -33.28
N GLY A 275 -13.79 38.99 -32.09
CA GLY A 275 -14.63 39.65 -31.08
C GLY A 275 -15.72 38.74 -30.47
N LYS A 276 -15.55 37.41 -30.57
CA LYS A 276 -16.49 36.40 -30.06
C LYS A 276 -16.28 36.07 -28.59
N ALA A 277 -15.13 36.44 -28.03
CA ALA A 277 -14.82 36.31 -26.61
C ALA A 277 -15.49 37.41 -25.79
N LYS A 278 -16.27 37.02 -24.77
CA LYS A 278 -16.91 37.94 -23.83
C LYS A 278 -16.11 38.01 -22.54
N LEU A 279 -15.77 39.22 -22.09
CA LEU A 279 -15.10 39.42 -20.82
C LEU A 279 -16.01 38.97 -19.67
N VAL A 280 -15.48 38.14 -18.77
CA VAL A 280 -16.11 37.80 -17.50
C VAL A 280 -15.76 38.91 -16.52
N ARG A 281 -16.79 39.63 -16.04
CA ARG A 281 -16.66 40.66 -15.00
C ARG A 281 -16.89 40.06 -13.62
#